data_AF-A0A7S4J270-F1
#
_entry.id   AF-A0A7S4J270-F1
#
_cell.length_a   1.000
_cell.length_b   1.000
_cell.length_c   1.000
_cell.angle_alpha   90.00
_cell.angle_beta   90.00
_cell.angle_gamma   90.00
#
_symmetry.space_group_name_H-M   'P 1'
#
loop_
_entity.id
_entity.type
_entity.pdbx_description
1 polymer ?
#
loop_
_entity_poly.entity_id
_entity_poly.type
_entity_poly.pdbx_seq_one_letter_code
_entity_poly.pdbx_strand_id
1 'polypeptide(L)'
;GGGATPPGALPVINLDPALSVSPSEYAAAREGGGAPHVLLDVRVPRQFDMCSLKGAVNVTLAEIFGEGSGGDGDGDDDGRDREEGSVLDKIDRLCRESANTDTAAVTGGGNNGGGDGENVDGGAGAVVYCVCRRGVASAEAARILNEMLRECREGAGGASPAQKRLYPSIRGVKNVDGGLNAWSDEVDPSFPRY
;
A
#
# COMPACT_ATOMS: atom_id res chain seq x y z
N GLY A 1 -28.35 25.80 -9.11
CA GLY A 1 -27.75 26.25 -7.83
C GLY A 1 -26.43 25.54 -7.68
N GLY A 2 -25.32 26.25 -7.88
CA GLY A 2 -23.98 25.69 -7.66
C GLY A 2 -23.63 25.81 -6.19
N GLY A 3 -23.65 24.69 -5.46
CA GLY A 3 -23.17 24.64 -4.09
C GLY A 3 -21.65 24.71 -4.10
N ALA A 4 -21.09 25.78 -3.55
CA ALA A 4 -19.66 25.86 -3.29
C ALA A 4 -19.27 24.76 -2.31
N THR A 5 -18.25 23.97 -2.65
CA THR A 5 -17.64 23.00 -1.74
C THR A 5 -17.10 23.74 -0.52
N PRO A 6 -17.34 23.26 0.71
CA PRO A 6 -16.82 23.94 1.90
C PRO A 6 -15.28 23.90 1.90
N PRO A 7 -14.61 24.97 2.36
CA PRO A 7 -13.16 24.99 2.47
C PRO A 7 -12.70 23.86 3.41
N GLY A 8 -11.90 22.93 2.89
CA GLY A 8 -11.44 21.72 3.59
C GLY A 8 -12.13 20.42 3.17
N ALA A 9 -13.14 20.47 2.29
CA ALA A 9 -13.58 19.25 1.59
C ALA A 9 -12.52 18.86 0.57
N LEU A 10 -11.84 17.74 0.80
CA LEU A 10 -11.07 17.08 -0.25
C LEU A 10 -11.99 16.87 -1.46
N PRO A 11 -11.49 17.08 -2.70
CA PRO A 11 -12.28 16.82 -3.89
C PRO A 11 -12.86 15.40 -3.80
N VAL A 12 -14.08 15.21 -4.32
CA VAL A 12 -14.64 13.86 -4.47
C VAL A 12 -13.74 13.13 -5.45
N ILE A 13 -12.87 12.27 -4.92
CA ILE A 13 -11.94 11.49 -5.74
C ILE A 13 -12.75 10.40 -6.40
N ASN A 14 -12.86 10.49 -7.72
CA ASN A 14 -13.43 9.43 -8.53
C ASN A 14 -12.33 8.39 -8.81
N LEU A 15 -12.07 7.54 -7.81
CA LEU A 15 -11.17 6.40 -7.98
C LEU A 15 -11.82 5.39 -8.92
N ASP A 16 -11.04 4.80 -9.83
CA ASP A 16 -11.52 3.69 -10.66
C ASP A 16 -12.11 2.59 -9.75
N PRO A 17 -13.37 2.16 -9.95
CA PRO A 17 -13.99 1.10 -9.14
C PRO A 17 -13.15 -0.18 -9.05
N ALA A 18 -12.34 -0.50 -10.06
CA ALA A 18 -11.43 -1.66 -10.04
C ALA A 18 -10.30 -1.53 -9.00
N LEU A 19 -10.01 -0.31 -8.55
CA LEU A 19 -9.02 0.01 -7.53
C LEU A 19 -9.64 0.14 -6.13
N SER A 20 -10.91 -0.20 -5.95
CA SER A 20 -11.59 -0.20 -4.65
C SER A 20 -12.13 -1.59 -4.33
N VAL A 21 -12.06 -2.00 -3.07
CA VAL A 21 -12.65 -3.24 -2.56
C VAL A 21 -13.47 -2.94 -1.31
N SER A 22 -14.52 -3.72 -1.06
CA SER A 22 -15.27 -3.65 0.18
C SER A 22 -14.44 -4.15 1.38
N PRO A 23 -14.79 -3.77 2.62
CA PRO A 23 -14.20 -4.34 3.82
C PRO A 23 -14.28 -5.87 3.87
N SER A 24 -15.41 -6.44 3.45
CA SER A 24 -15.64 -7.88 3.42
C SER A 24 -14.72 -8.60 2.42
N GLU A 25 -14.50 -8.04 1.23
CA GLU A 25 -13.53 -8.58 0.26
C GLU A 25 -12.09 -8.49 0.77
N TYR A 26 -11.74 -7.39 1.44
CA TYR A 26 -10.43 -7.28 2.07
C TYR A 26 -10.27 -8.29 3.21
N ALA A 27 -11.29 -8.49 4.05
CA ALA A 27 -11.27 -9.50 5.11
C ALA A 27 -11.04 -10.90 4.55
N ALA A 28 -11.75 -11.28 3.48
CA ALA A 28 -11.54 -12.55 2.79
C ALA A 28 -10.11 -12.69 2.23
N ALA A 29 -9.50 -11.60 1.73
CA ALA A 29 -8.11 -11.61 1.27
C ALA A 29 -7.09 -11.77 2.40
N ARG A 30 -7.44 -11.44 3.66
CA ARG A 30 -6.58 -11.64 4.84
C ARG A 30 -6.63 -13.06 5.39
N GLU A 31 -7.73 -13.77 5.17
CA GLU A 31 -7.96 -15.11 5.72
C GLU A 31 -7.44 -16.21 4.78
N GLY A 32 -6.99 -17.34 5.34
CA GLY A 32 -6.84 -18.59 4.58
C GLY A 32 -5.61 -18.76 3.69
N GLY A 33 -4.45 -18.19 4.03
CA GLY A 33 -3.25 -18.32 3.19
C GLY A 33 -3.39 -17.59 1.84
N GLY A 34 -4.17 -16.50 1.85
CA GLY A 34 -4.39 -15.64 0.70
C GLY A 34 -3.08 -15.08 0.13
N ALA A 35 -3.14 -14.60 -1.12
CA ALA A 35 -1.97 -14.06 -1.80
C ALA A 35 -1.26 -12.97 -0.95
N PRO A 36 0.07 -12.83 -1.06
CA PRO A 36 0.84 -11.82 -0.34
C PRO A 36 0.20 -10.43 -0.44
N HIS A 37 0.08 -9.74 0.68
CA HIS A 37 -0.54 -8.43 0.75
C HIS A 37 0.09 -7.55 1.84
N VAL A 38 0.01 -6.24 1.64
CA VAL A 38 0.40 -5.22 2.62
C VAL A 38 -0.80 -4.34 2.89
N LEU A 39 -1.05 -4.01 4.16
CA LEU A 39 -2.06 -3.04 4.55
C LEU A 39 -1.38 -1.74 5.01
N LEU A 40 -1.61 -0.66 4.27
CA LEU A 40 -1.20 0.69 4.62
C LEU A 40 -2.35 1.41 5.31
N ASP A 41 -2.13 1.83 6.55
CA ASP A 41 -3.01 2.73 7.25
C ASP A 41 -2.53 4.17 7.04
N VAL A 42 -3.31 4.94 6.30
CA VAL A 42 -2.92 6.30 5.88
C VAL A 42 -3.42 7.40 6.82
N ARG A 43 -3.99 7.02 7.98
CA ARG A 43 -4.37 7.97 9.03
C ARG A 43 -3.13 8.56 9.70
N VAL A 44 -3.33 9.68 10.40
CA VAL A 44 -2.29 10.28 11.25
C VAL A 44 -1.87 9.31 12.37
N PRO A 45 -0.63 9.36 12.86
CA PRO A 45 -0.12 8.37 13.83
C PRO A 45 -0.97 8.26 15.10
N ARG A 46 -1.42 9.39 15.64
CA ARG A 46 -2.33 9.39 16.80
C ARG A 46 -3.62 8.59 16.57
N GLN A 47 -4.16 8.58 15.35
CA GLN A 47 -5.33 7.78 14.98
C GLN A 47 -5.00 6.30 14.83
N PHE A 48 -3.81 6.00 14.32
CA PHE A 48 -3.27 4.65 14.23
C PHE A 48 -3.04 4.02 15.61
N ASP A 49 -2.45 4.78 16.53
CA ASP A 49 -2.13 4.34 17.90
C ASP A 49 -3.37 4.07 18.75
N MET A 50 -4.50 4.72 18.45
CA MET A 50 -5.76 4.47 19.16
C MET A 50 -6.31 3.06 18.87
N CYS A 51 -6.34 2.68 17.60
CA CYS A 51 -6.73 1.35 17.15
C CYS A 51 -6.31 1.14 15.69
N SER A 52 -5.74 -0.01 15.37
CA SER A 52 -5.34 -0.39 14.01
C SER A 52 -5.60 -1.87 13.75
N LEU A 53 -5.73 -2.23 12.48
CA LEU A 53 -5.87 -3.62 12.09
C LEU A 53 -4.53 -4.34 12.23
N LYS A 54 -4.55 -5.59 12.72
CA LYS A 54 -3.33 -6.39 12.92
C LYS A 54 -2.50 -6.48 11.62
N GLY A 55 -1.21 -6.14 11.70
CA GLY A 55 -0.30 -6.17 10.55
C GLY A 55 -0.40 -4.95 9.62
N ALA A 56 -1.25 -3.96 9.94
CA ALA A 56 -1.24 -2.68 9.25
C ALA A 56 0.07 -1.92 9.52
N VAL A 57 0.59 -1.26 8.50
CA VAL A 57 1.74 -0.36 8.59
C VAL A 57 1.25 1.07 8.43
N ASN A 58 1.60 1.95 9.36
CA ASN A 58 1.25 3.36 9.23
C ASN A 58 2.17 4.03 8.20
N VAL A 59 1.59 4.47 7.09
CA VAL A 59 2.23 5.32 6.07
C VAL A 59 1.23 6.42 5.79
N THR A 60 1.42 7.57 6.43
CA THR A 60 0.41 8.63 6.42
C THR A 60 0.15 9.15 5.02
N LEU A 61 -1.06 9.67 4.77
CA LEU A 61 -1.35 10.35 3.51
C LEU A 61 -0.34 11.49 3.24
N ALA A 62 0.11 12.19 4.30
CA ALA A 62 1.12 13.24 4.18
C ALA A 62 2.49 12.72 3.70
N GLU A 63 2.94 11.55 4.18
CA GLU A 63 4.14 10.87 3.65
C GLU A 63 3.97 10.53 2.16
N ILE A 64 2.82 10.01 1.76
CA ILE A 64 2.54 9.64 0.35
C ILE A 64 2.51 10.87 -0.56
N PHE A 65 1.94 11.98 -0.10
CA PHE A 65 1.92 13.25 -0.85
C PHE A 65 3.27 13.98 -0.85
N GLY A 66 4.06 13.84 0.21
CA GLY A 66 5.30 14.58 0.45
C GLY A 66 6.51 14.12 -0.36
N GLU A 67 6.34 13.10 -1.19
CA GLU A 67 7.30 12.59 -2.18
C GLU A 67 7.43 13.54 -3.38
N GLY A 68 7.80 14.78 -3.05
CA GLY A 68 7.87 15.94 -3.93
C GLY A 68 8.42 17.20 -3.26
N SER A 69 8.66 17.21 -1.94
CA SER A 69 9.53 18.24 -1.35
C SER A 69 10.90 17.65 -1.08
N GLY A 70 11.75 17.65 -2.10
CA GLY A 70 13.18 17.76 -1.87
C GLY A 70 13.37 18.95 -0.93
N GLY A 71 13.92 18.69 0.25
CA GLY A 71 14.25 19.76 1.16
C GLY A 71 15.26 20.68 0.48
N ASP A 72 14.91 21.95 0.36
CA ASP A 72 15.90 23.04 0.25
C ASP A 72 16.66 23.08 1.59
N GLY A 73 17.53 22.09 1.79
CA GLY A 73 18.47 22.03 2.89
C GLY A 73 19.82 22.49 2.36
N ASP A 74 20.09 23.80 2.46
CA ASP A 74 21.47 24.30 2.50
C ASP A 74 22.12 23.75 3.78
N GLY A 75 22.59 22.51 3.70
CA GLY A 75 23.29 21.81 4.77
C GLY A 75 24.53 21.13 4.21
N ASP A 76 25.70 21.63 4.60
CA ASP A 76 26.98 20.96 4.43
C ASP A 76 26.93 19.56 5.08
N ASP A 77 26.63 18.52 4.28
CA ASP A 77 26.44 17.13 4.74
C ASP A 77 27.73 16.31 4.56
N ASP A 78 28.35 15.97 5.70
CA ASP A 78 29.42 14.97 5.87
C ASP A 78 28.86 13.60 5.49
N GLY A 79 29.13 13.16 4.25
CA GLY A 79 28.51 12.00 3.61
C GLY A 79 28.60 10.67 4.38
N ARG A 80 27.68 10.48 5.34
CA ARG A 80 27.40 9.23 6.02
C ARG A 80 25.90 8.91 5.96
N ASP A 81 25.58 7.95 5.09
CA ASP A 81 24.46 7.01 5.18
C ASP A 81 23.05 7.59 5.41
N ARG A 82 22.52 8.39 4.46
CA ARG A 82 21.07 8.63 4.35
C ARG A 82 20.46 7.91 3.16
N GLU A 83 20.19 6.62 3.36
CA GLU A 83 19.35 5.81 2.48
C GLU A 83 17.87 5.92 2.94
N GLU A 84 17.33 7.14 3.05
CA GLU A 84 15.86 7.29 3.12
C GLU A 84 15.34 7.21 1.68
N GLY A 85 15.09 5.97 1.24
CA GLY A 85 14.43 5.70 -0.05
C GLY A 85 13.01 6.30 -0.10
N SER A 86 12.48 6.39 -1.32
CA SER A 86 11.13 6.88 -1.59
C SER A 86 10.05 6.08 -0.82
N VAL A 87 8.83 6.61 -0.71
CA VAL A 87 7.67 5.89 -0.16
C VAL A 87 7.44 4.59 -0.92
N LEU A 88 7.71 4.56 -2.23
CA LEU A 88 7.60 3.36 -3.04
C LEU A 88 8.69 2.34 -2.69
N ASP A 89 9.88 2.77 -2.26
CA ASP A 89 10.91 1.87 -1.74
C ASP A 89 10.51 1.21 -0.44
N LYS A 90 9.94 2.01 0.46
CA LYS A 90 9.37 1.51 1.71
C LYS A 90 8.28 0.48 1.41
N ILE A 91 7.34 0.78 0.51
CA ILE A 91 6.24 -0.12 0.16
C ILE A 91 6.75 -1.39 -0.55
N ASP A 92 7.68 -1.26 -1.50
CA ASP A 92 8.24 -2.42 -2.21
C ASP A 92 8.98 -3.36 -1.26
N ARG A 93 9.73 -2.80 -0.29
CA ARG A 93 10.35 -3.58 0.78
C ARG A 93 9.32 -4.35 1.60
N LEU A 94 8.23 -3.69 2.03
CA LEU A 94 7.14 -4.36 2.77
C LEU A 94 6.51 -5.49 1.94
N CYS A 95 6.30 -5.26 0.65
CA CYS A 95 5.76 -6.27 -0.26
C CYS A 95 6.70 -7.49 -0.39
N ARG A 96 8.02 -7.26 -0.50
CA ARG A 96 9.03 -8.34 -0.50
C ARG A 96 9.02 -9.13 0.80
N GLU A 97 8.94 -8.46 1.93
CA GLU A 97 8.91 -9.09 3.26
C GLU A 97 7.64 -9.92 3.44
N SER A 98 6.47 -9.43 3.00
CA SER A 98 5.21 -10.18 3.04
C SER A 98 5.22 -11.44 2.17
N ALA A 99 5.92 -11.43 1.03
CA ALA A 99 6.03 -12.62 0.17
C ALA A 99 6.92 -13.72 0.78
N ASN A 100 7.81 -13.38 1.72
CA ASN A 100 8.78 -14.31 2.31
C ASN A 100 8.28 -14.99 3.60
N THR A 101 7.18 -14.54 4.20
CA THR A 101 6.64 -15.14 5.43
C THR A 101 5.95 -16.49 5.23
N ASP A 102 5.52 -16.82 4.00
CA ASP A 102 4.88 -18.11 3.69
C ASP A 102 5.89 -19.26 3.49
N THR A 103 7.14 -18.98 3.11
CA THR A 103 8.16 -20.03 2.90
C THR A 103 8.80 -20.51 4.20
N ALA A 104 8.77 -19.73 5.28
CA ALA A 104 9.33 -20.13 6.57
C ALA A 104 8.48 -21.17 7.32
N ALA A 105 7.19 -21.33 6.96
CA ALA A 105 6.28 -22.29 7.59
C ALA A 105 6.43 -23.74 7.05
N VAL A 106 7.22 -23.97 5.99
CA VAL A 106 7.34 -25.27 5.30
C VAL A 106 8.73 -25.93 5.43
N THR A 107 9.42 -25.76 6.56
CA THR A 107 10.62 -26.57 6.87
C THR A 107 10.35 -27.55 8.00
N GLY A 108 9.46 -28.50 7.72
CA GLY A 108 9.15 -29.66 8.55
C GLY A 108 9.15 -30.95 7.75
N GLY A 109 10.34 -31.41 7.33
CA GLY A 109 10.67 -32.83 7.05
C GLY A 109 10.19 -33.49 5.74
N GLY A 110 11.13 -34.11 4.99
CA GLY A 110 10.88 -35.31 4.17
C GLY A 110 11.21 -35.21 2.67
N ASN A 111 12.04 -36.15 2.19
CA ASN A 111 12.68 -36.19 0.86
C ASN A 111 11.81 -36.66 -0.33
N ASN A 112 12.33 -36.36 -1.55
CA ASN A 112 12.28 -37.05 -2.85
C ASN A 112 11.01 -37.04 -3.71
N GLY A 113 11.17 -36.61 -4.97
CA GLY A 113 10.29 -36.95 -6.10
C GLY A 113 10.45 -36.00 -7.28
N GLY A 114 11.07 -36.47 -8.36
CA GLY A 114 11.13 -35.74 -9.63
C GLY A 114 9.74 -35.59 -10.25
N GLY A 115 9.51 -34.43 -10.86
CA GLY A 115 8.33 -34.13 -11.65
C GLY A 115 8.67 -32.99 -12.60
N ASP A 116 8.68 -33.31 -13.89
CA ASP A 116 8.80 -32.38 -15.00
C ASP A 116 7.46 -31.63 -15.10
N GLY A 117 7.25 -30.70 -14.17
CA GLY A 117 6.13 -29.79 -14.14
C GLY A 117 6.59 -28.43 -14.64
N GLU A 118 5.97 -27.96 -15.71
CA GLU A 118 6.11 -26.62 -16.25
C GLU A 118 5.65 -25.61 -15.19
N ASN A 119 6.56 -25.20 -14.29
CA ASN A 119 6.33 -24.14 -13.32
C ASN A 119 6.36 -22.80 -14.05
N VAL A 120 5.18 -22.32 -14.43
CA VAL A 120 4.99 -20.89 -14.63
C VAL A 120 4.96 -20.26 -13.23
N ASP A 121 6.14 -19.99 -12.67
CA ASP A 121 6.29 -19.24 -11.41
C ASP A 121 5.77 -17.81 -11.62
N GLY A 122 4.46 -17.63 -11.44
CA GLY A 122 3.75 -16.35 -11.37
C GLY A 122 3.83 -15.69 -9.98
N GLY A 123 4.84 -16.00 -9.17
CA GLY A 123 5.17 -15.32 -7.90
C GLY A 123 6.14 -14.16 -8.14
N ALA A 124 6.24 -13.09 -7.35
CA ALA A 124 6.07 -13.01 -5.90
C ALA A 124 5.85 -11.55 -5.43
N GLY A 125 4.95 -10.81 -6.10
CA GLY A 125 4.57 -9.45 -5.66
C GLY A 125 3.34 -9.47 -4.75
N ALA A 126 3.18 -8.46 -3.89
CA ALA A 126 2.05 -8.31 -3.00
C ALA A 126 1.05 -7.26 -3.50
N VAL A 127 -0.24 -7.43 -3.17
CA VAL A 127 -1.25 -6.38 -3.36
C VAL A 127 -1.23 -5.45 -2.16
N VAL A 128 -1.17 -4.15 -2.40
CA VAL A 128 -1.19 -3.13 -1.33
C VAL A 128 -2.63 -2.65 -1.15
N TYR A 129 -3.10 -2.64 0.08
CA TYR A 129 -4.40 -2.10 0.46
C TYR A 129 -4.21 -0.82 1.29
N CYS A 130 -4.91 0.24 0.96
CA CYS A 130 -4.93 1.49 1.73
C CYS A 130 -6.22 1.57 2.54
N VAL A 131 -6.11 1.94 3.82
CA VAL A 131 -7.25 2.16 4.70
C VAL A 131 -7.10 3.47 5.46
N CYS A 132 -8.23 4.16 5.66
CA CYS A 132 -8.35 5.29 6.57
C CYS A 132 -9.62 5.17 7.40
N ARG A 133 -10.04 6.22 8.12
CA ARG A 133 -11.26 6.18 8.94
C ARG A 133 -12.54 5.99 8.12
N ARG A 134 -12.68 6.71 6.99
CA ARG A 134 -13.94 6.84 6.21
C ARG A 134 -13.82 6.51 4.71
N GLY A 135 -12.70 5.94 4.26
CA GLY A 135 -12.43 5.66 2.85
C GLY A 135 -11.93 6.83 1.99
N VAL A 136 -12.07 8.09 2.44
CA VAL A 136 -11.71 9.27 1.62
C VAL A 136 -10.19 9.44 1.44
N ALA A 137 -9.42 9.46 2.53
CA ALA A 137 -7.97 9.65 2.47
C ALA A 137 -7.25 8.45 1.84
N SER A 138 -7.78 7.25 2.05
CA SER A 138 -7.24 6.01 1.47
C SER A 138 -7.53 5.88 -0.02
N ALA A 139 -8.67 6.39 -0.50
CA ALA A 139 -8.92 6.49 -1.94
C ALA A 139 -7.89 7.40 -2.63
N GLU A 140 -7.53 8.52 -2.00
CA GLU A 140 -6.50 9.42 -2.55
C GLU A 140 -5.12 8.78 -2.56
N ALA A 141 -4.73 8.14 -1.44
CA ALA A 141 -3.48 7.40 -1.37
C ALA A 141 -3.38 6.34 -2.47
N ALA A 142 -4.44 5.56 -2.67
CA ALA A 142 -4.48 4.55 -3.72
C ALA A 142 -4.33 5.16 -5.12
N ARG A 143 -4.98 6.30 -5.38
CA ARG A 143 -4.85 7.03 -6.65
C ARG A 143 -3.40 7.46 -6.90
N ILE A 144 -2.80 8.17 -5.94
CA ILE A 144 -1.44 8.71 -6.04
C ILE A 144 -0.43 7.59 -6.24
N LEU A 145 -0.48 6.54 -5.43
CA LEU A 145 0.47 5.43 -5.53
C LEU A 145 0.37 4.71 -6.88
N ASN A 146 -0.85 4.48 -7.40
CA ASN A 146 -1.01 3.91 -8.74
C ASN A 146 -0.47 4.83 -9.85
N GLU A 147 -0.65 6.15 -9.71
CA GLU A 147 -0.09 7.14 -10.64
C GLU A 147 1.44 7.10 -10.65
N MET A 148 2.08 7.14 -9.47
CA MET A 148 3.54 7.02 -9.35
C MET A 148 4.06 5.69 -9.94
N LEU A 149 3.38 4.58 -9.67
CA LEU A 149 3.75 3.27 -10.22
C LEU A 149 3.65 3.23 -11.75
N ARG A 150 2.61 3.87 -12.32
CA ARG A 150 2.45 3.97 -13.78
C ARG A 150 3.58 4.79 -14.40
N GLU A 151 3.92 5.93 -13.80
CA GLU A 151 5.03 6.78 -14.25
C GLU A 151 6.38 6.03 -14.22
N CYS A 152 6.63 5.23 -13.18
CA CYS A 152 7.80 4.36 -13.12
C CYS A 152 7.80 3.27 -14.20
N ARG A 153 6.63 2.71 -14.56
CA ARG A 153 6.51 1.63 -15.57
C ARG A 153 6.61 2.14 -17.00
N GLU A 154 5.89 3.20 -17.34
CA GLU A 154 5.85 3.77 -18.69
C GLU A 154 7.14 4.53 -19.00
N GLY A 155 7.90 4.92 -17.96
CA GLY A 155 9.03 5.81 -18.08
C GLY A 155 8.50 7.22 -18.32
N ALA A 156 8.70 8.12 -17.35
CA ALA A 156 8.53 9.55 -17.59
C ALA A 156 9.21 9.89 -18.91
N GLY A 157 8.48 10.46 -19.88
CA GLY A 157 8.91 10.63 -21.28
C GLY A 157 10.11 11.54 -21.47
N GLY A 158 11.27 11.15 -20.92
CA GLY A 158 12.49 11.93 -20.75
C GLY A 158 13.48 11.41 -19.70
N ALA A 159 13.14 10.40 -18.88
CA ALA A 159 14.07 9.83 -17.91
C ALA A 159 15.12 8.92 -18.57
N SER A 160 16.39 9.09 -18.19
CA SER A 160 17.50 8.23 -18.61
C SER A 160 17.22 6.76 -18.24
N PRO A 161 17.54 5.78 -19.12
CA PRO A 161 17.39 4.34 -18.83
C PRO A 161 18.08 3.88 -17.53
N ALA A 162 19.08 4.62 -17.04
CA ALA A 162 19.83 4.32 -15.83
C ALA A 162 19.11 4.73 -14.52
N GLN A 163 17.99 5.46 -14.57
CA GLN A 163 17.25 5.97 -13.41
C GLN A 163 15.83 5.41 -13.27
N LYS A 164 15.48 4.39 -14.06
CA LYS A 164 14.15 3.77 -14.00
C LYS A 164 14.08 2.78 -12.82
N ARG A 165 13.72 3.27 -11.64
CA ARG A 165 13.44 2.43 -10.47
C ARG A 165 12.11 1.70 -10.70
N LEU A 166 12.15 0.37 -10.63
CA LEU A 166 10.95 -0.47 -10.76
C LEU A 166 10.61 -1.05 -9.40
N TYR A 167 9.31 -1.28 -9.17
CA TYR A 167 8.78 -1.86 -7.95
C TYR A 167 8.06 -3.17 -8.27
N PRO A 168 8.79 -4.22 -8.69
CA PRO A 168 8.21 -5.48 -9.15
C PRO A 168 7.43 -6.20 -8.04
N SER A 169 7.73 -5.92 -6.78
CA SER A 169 7.03 -6.52 -5.65
C SER A 169 5.69 -5.84 -5.36
N ILE A 170 5.42 -4.66 -5.94
CA ILE A 170 4.11 -4.00 -5.85
C ILE A 170 3.25 -4.43 -7.04
N ARG A 171 2.32 -5.36 -6.80
CA ARG A 171 1.43 -5.87 -7.86
C ARG A 171 0.36 -4.86 -8.27
N GLY A 172 -0.11 -4.08 -7.31
CA GLY A 172 -1.09 -3.01 -7.48
C GLY A 172 -1.53 -2.45 -6.13
N VAL A 173 -2.19 -1.29 -6.15
CA VAL A 173 -2.67 -0.62 -4.93
C VAL A 173 -4.19 -0.49 -5.00
N LYS A 174 -4.87 -0.84 -3.91
CA LYS A 174 -6.32 -0.81 -3.77
C LYS A 174 -6.75 -0.03 -2.54
N ASN A 175 -7.90 0.62 -2.59
CA ASN A 175 -8.57 1.24 -1.45
C ASN A 175 -9.51 0.24 -0.77
N VAL A 176 -9.60 0.26 0.56
CA VAL A 176 -10.69 -0.38 1.31
C VAL A 176 -11.82 0.64 1.47
N ASP A 177 -12.92 0.41 0.75
CA ASP A 177 -14.06 1.33 0.68
C ASP A 177 -14.71 1.55 2.05
N GLY A 178 -15.15 2.79 2.30
CA GLY A 178 -15.71 3.20 3.58
C GLY A 178 -14.74 3.19 4.78
N GLY A 179 -13.53 2.64 4.64
CA GLY A 179 -12.49 2.62 5.64
C GLY A 179 -12.83 1.80 6.89
N LEU A 180 -12.21 2.14 8.03
CA LEU A 180 -12.39 1.43 9.29
C LEU A 180 -13.81 1.55 9.88
N ASN A 181 -14.56 2.59 9.53
CA ASN A 181 -15.96 2.67 9.90
C ASN A 181 -16.77 1.55 9.23
N ALA A 182 -16.59 1.36 7.92
CA ALA A 182 -17.24 0.28 7.18
C ALA A 182 -16.72 -1.10 7.61
N TRP A 183 -15.42 -1.23 7.93
CA TRP A 183 -14.90 -2.45 8.58
C TRP A 183 -15.64 -2.77 9.88
N SER A 184 -15.91 -1.76 10.72
CA SER A 184 -16.70 -1.93 11.95
C SER A 184 -18.18 -2.25 11.66
N ASP A 185 -18.75 -1.79 10.55
CA ASP A 185 -20.12 -2.12 10.16
C ASP A 185 -20.24 -3.56 9.61
N GLU A 186 -19.27 -4.01 8.82
CA GLU A 186 -19.40 -5.22 8.00
C GLU A 186 -18.62 -6.43 8.51
N VAL A 187 -17.46 -6.23 9.14
CA VAL A 187 -16.50 -7.30 9.42
C VAL A 187 -16.33 -7.52 10.92
N ASP A 188 -16.03 -6.46 11.67
CA ASP A 188 -15.76 -6.53 13.10
C ASP A 188 -16.48 -5.41 13.86
N PRO A 189 -17.73 -5.65 14.31
CA PRO A 189 -18.48 -4.70 15.13
C PRO A 189 -17.82 -4.30 16.45
N SER A 190 -16.80 -5.04 16.91
CA SER A 190 -16.03 -4.67 18.10
C SER A 190 -14.92 -3.65 17.82
N PHE A 191 -14.57 -3.43 16.54
CA PHE A 191 -13.55 -2.46 16.16
C PHE A 191 -14.01 -1.02 16.51
N PRO A 192 -13.20 -0.23 17.26
CA PRO A 192 -13.64 1.06 17.76
C PRO A 192 -13.95 2.08 16.65
N ARG A 193 -15.06 2.80 16.83
CA ARG A 193 -15.38 4.02 16.08
C ARG A 193 -15.02 5.23 16.90
N TYR A 194 -14.40 6.20 16.23
CA TYR A 194 -14.11 7.54 16.74
C TYR A 194 -14.35 8.51 15.61
#